data_AF-A0A228JAC0-F1
#
_entry.id   AF-A0A228JAC0-F1
#
_cell.length_a   1.000
_cell.length_b   1.000
_cell.length_c   1.000
_cell.angle_alpha   90.00
_cell.angle_beta   90.00
_cell.angle_gamma   90.00
#
_symmetry.space_group_name_H-M   'P 1'
#
loop_
_entity.id
_entity.type
_entity.pdbx_description
1 polymer ?
#
loop_
_entity_poly.entity_id
_entity_poly.type
_entity_poly.pdbx_seq_one_letter_code
_entity_poly.pdbx_strand_id
1 'polypeptide(L)'
;MVLVVVSQSSSNKPMGFCGAGDESTLYALQVNGNAAVPVYSMPVQSCLHSVSLDDNGGYRSPWLAIEWVENPFGFKITWTNIDDAGNATREYRYNGSTFVQRK
;
A
#
# COMPACT_ATOMS: atom_id res chain seq x y z
N MET A 1 -3.86 14.21 -13.08
CA MET A 1 -4.72 13.47 -12.12
C MET A 1 -3.89 12.34 -11.53
N VAL A 2 -4.11 11.98 -10.25
CA VAL A 2 -3.41 10.83 -9.63
C VAL A 2 -4.44 9.74 -9.34
N LEU A 3 -4.18 8.54 -9.85
CA LEU A 3 -4.94 7.32 -9.59
C LEU A 3 -4.12 6.45 -8.65
N VAL A 4 -4.73 5.86 -7.63
CA VAL A 4 -4.00 4.94 -6.75
C VAL A 4 -4.62 3.55 -6.86
N VAL A 5 -3.75 2.55 -7.06
CA VAL A 5 -4.12 1.17 -7.36
C VAL A 5 -3.32 0.26 -6.44
N VAL A 6 -3.96 -0.75 -5.87
CA VAL A 6 -3.27 -1.82 -5.17
C VAL A 6 -3.18 -3.02 -6.10
N SER A 7 -1.97 -3.44 -6.42
CA SER A 7 -1.74 -4.69 -7.14
C SER A 7 -1.50 -5.79 -6.11
N GLN A 8 -2.33 -6.83 -6.17
CA GLN A 8 -2.22 -8.01 -5.36
C GLN A 8 -1.60 -9.11 -6.20
N SER A 9 -0.60 -9.79 -5.67
CA SER A 9 -0.12 -11.03 -6.28
C SER A 9 -1.24 -12.08 -6.22
N SER A 10 -1.43 -12.78 -7.34
CA SER A 10 -2.43 -13.85 -7.41
C SER A 10 -1.93 -15.07 -6.65
N SER A 11 -2.78 -15.63 -5.79
CA SER A 11 -2.55 -16.94 -5.14
C SER A 11 -2.25 -18.07 -6.15
N ASN A 12 -2.68 -17.94 -7.40
CA ASN A 12 -2.45 -18.91 -8.47
C ASN A 12 -1.13 -18.74 -9.23
N LYS A 13 -0.40 -17.63 -9.00
CA LYS A 13 0.93 -17.37 -9.58
C LYS A 13 1.77 -16.63 -8.52
N PRO A 14 2.23 -17.33 -7.47
CA PRO A 14 3.09 -16.73 -6.47
C PRO A 14 4.36 -16.24 -7.16
N MET A 15 4.59 -14.94 -7.14
CA MET A 15 5.84 -14.35 -7.63
C MET A 15 6.98 -14.44 -6.59
N GLY A 16 6.78 -15.17 -5.49
CA GLY A 16 7.72 -15.25 -4.38
C GLY A 16 7.66 -16.57 -3.59
N PHE A 17 8.70 -16.80 -2.79
CA PHE A 17 8.99 -18.02 -2.01
C PHE A 17 7.94 -18.43 -0.96
N CYS A 18 6.93 -17.60 -0.70
CA CYS A 18 6.11 -17.76 0.49
C CYS A 18 5.01 -18.83 0.41
N GLY A 19 4.76 -19.45 -0.74
CA GLY A 19 3.84 -20.59 -0.88
C GLY A 19 2.34 -20.34 -0.55
N ALA A 20 2.00 -19.36 0.29
CA ALA A 20 0.65 -19.02 0.77
C ALA A 20 0.54 -17.61 1.43
N GLY A 21 1.53 -16.73 1.28
CA GLY A 21 1.49 -15.36 1.83
C GLY A 21 1.13 -14.31 0.77
N ASP A 22 0.41 -13.26 1.17
CA ASP A 22 0.03 -12.17 0.26
C ASP A 22 1.20 -11.20 0.04
N GLU A 23 1.59 -11.02 -1.22
CA GLU A 23 2.49 -9.95 -1.65
C GLU A 23 1.66 -8.88 -2.37
N SER A 24 1.59 -7.69 -1.79
CA SER A 24 0.75 -6.62 -2.31
C SER A 24 1.50 -5.31 -2.33
N THR A 25 1.41 -4.59 -3.45
CA THR A 25 2.06 -3.30 -3.65
C THR A 25 1.03 -2.23 -3.95
N LEU A 26 1.11 -1.12 -3.23
CA LEU A 26 0.36 0.09 -3.55
C LEU A 26 1.14 0.90 -4.59
N TYR A 27 0.48 1.27 -5.67
CA TYR A 27 0.98 2.14 -6.72
C TYR A 27 0.16 3.42 -6.79
N ALA A 28 0.81 4.58 -6.76
CA ALA A 28 0.19 5.83 -7.21
C ALA A 28 0.65 6.13 -8.63
N LEU A 29 -0.31 6.27 -9.53
CA LEU A 29 -0.12 6.49 -10.95
C LEU A 29 -0.53 7.93 -11.30
N GLN A 30 0.36 8.67 -11.95
CA GLN A 30 0.01 9.92 -12.58
C GLN A 30 -0.59 9.64 -13.96
N VAL A 31 -1.82 10.10 -14.16
CA VAL A 31 -2.53 9.97 -15.43
C VAL A 31 -2.31 11.23 -16.27
N ASN A 32 -1.69 11.03 -17.44
CA ASN A 32 -1.37 12.04 -18.44
C ASN A 32 -1.97 11.62 -19.79
N GLY A 33 -3.14 12.19 -20.14
CA GLY A 33 -3.89 11.77 -21.32
C GLY A 33 -4.27 10.28 -21.23
N ASN A 34 -3.75 9.48 -22.16
CA ASN A 34 -4.03 8.04 -22.24
C ASN A 34 -2.95 7.17 -21.55
N ALA A 35 -1.99 7.78 -20.86
CA ALA A 35 -0.93 7.06 -20.15
C ALA A 35 -1.10 7.20 -18.63
N ALA A 36 -0.91 6.10 -17.91
CA ALA A 36 -0.81 6.07 -16.46
C ALA A 36 0.61 5.61 -16.09
N VAL A 37 1.38 6.48 -15.44
CA VAL A 37 2.79 6.22 -15.09
C VAL A 37 2.93 6.20 -13.57
N PRO A 38 3.57 5.17 -12.97
CA PRO A 38 3.78 5.14 -11.53
C PRO A 38 4.70 6.28 -11.08
N VAL A 39 4.24 7.08 -10.12
CA VAL A 39 5.01 8.14 -9.45
C VAL A 39 5.35 7.79 -8.01
N TYR A 40 4.76 6.71 -7.49
CA TYR A 40 5.03 6.14 -6.18
C TYR A 40 4.67 4.66 -6.17
N SER A 41 5.46 3.86 -5.46
CA SER A 41 5.15 2.45 -5.19
C SER A 41 5.69 2.05 -3.83
N MET A 42 4.94 1.26 -3.07
CA MET A 42 5.47 0.62 -1.86
C MET A 42 4.79 -0.72 -1.56
N PRO A 43 5.53 -1.70 -1.02
CA PRO A 43 4.92 -2.91 -0.50
C PRO A 43 4.01 -2.55 0.68
N VAL A 44 2.81 -3.10 0.68
CA VAL A 44 1.81 -2.92 1.75
C VAL A 44 1.47 -4.23 2.45
N GLN A 45 1.72 -5.35 1.79
CA GLN A 45 1.78 -6.67 2.41
C GLN A 45 2.98 -7.42 1.84
N SER A 46 3.74 -8.06 2.72
CA SER A 46 4.85 -8.93 2.33
C SER A 46 5.12 -9.94 3.44
N CYS A 47 5.14 -11.21 3.06
CA CYS A 47 5.50 -12.31 3.94
C CYS A 47 7.03 -12.40 4.16
N LEU A 48 7.83 -11.88 3.23
CA LEU A 48 9.29 -11.85 3.35
C LEU A 48 9.78 -10.75 4.30
N HIS A 49 9.03 -9.64 4.37
CA HIS A 49 9.41 -8.43 5.12
C HIS A 49 8.56 -8.19 6.37
N SER A 50 7.82 -9.20 6.85
CA SER A 50 6.91 -9.07 8.01
C SER A 50 5.96 -7.87 7.90
N VAL A 51 5.51 -7.53 6.69
CA VAL A 51 4.61 -6.39 6.44
C VAL A 51 3.18 -6.91 6.34
N SER A 52 2.31 -6.50 7.25
CA SER A 52 0.90 -6.88 7.25
C SER A 52 0.00 -5.69 7.53
N LEU A 53 -0.94 -5.44 6.62
CA LEU A 53 -2.03 -4.48 6.85
C LEU A 53 -2.86 -4.89 8.06
N ASP A 54 -3.38 -3.89 8.77
CA ASP A 54 -4.27 -4.14 9.91
C ASP A 54 -5.66 -4.57 9.44
N ASP A 55 -5.96 -5.85 9.63
CA ASP A 55 -7.26 -6.45 9.32
C ASP A 55 -8.14 -6.62 10.57
N ASN A 56 -7.72 -6.03 11.70
CA ASN A 56 -8.36 -6.17 13.00
C ASN A 56 -8.51 -7.66 13.38
N GLY A 57 -7.42 -8.44 13.31
CA GLY A 57 -7.42 -9.86 13.68
C GLY A 57 -8.23 -10.74 12.73
N GLY A 58 -8.28 -10.38 11.45
CA GLY A 58 -9.01 -11.10 10.40
C GLY A 58 -10.51 -10.80 10.32
N TYR A 59 -11.05 -9.90 11.16
CA TYR A 59 -12.48 -9.57 11.14
C TYR A 59 -12.88 -8.62 10.02
N ARG A 60 -11.91 -7.98 9.36
CA ARG A 60 -12.14 -6.99 8.29
C ARG A 60 -11.26 -7.28 7.10
N SER A 61 -11.67 -6.76 5.94
CA SER A 61 -10.82 -6.76 4.76
C SER A 61 -9.54 -5.93 5.04
N PRO A 62 -8.33 -6.47 4.78
CA PRO A 62 -7.07 -5.75 5.02
C PRO A 62 -6.97 -4.44 4.22
N TRP A 63 -7.69 -4.34 3.10
CA TRP A 63 -7.71 -3.14 2.25
C TRP A 63 -8.35 -1.94 2.94
N LEU A 64 -9.15 -2.15 3.98
CA LEU A 64 -9.73 -1.07 4.79
C LEU A 64 -8.69 -0.37 5.67
N ALA A 65 -7.49 -0.94 5.81
CA ALA A 65 -6.37 -0.29 6.48
C ALA A 65 -5.74 0.84 5.64
N ILE A 66 -6.13 0.98 4.37
CA ILE A 66 -5.68 2.02 3.45
C ILE A 66 -6.81 3.05 3.30
N GLU A 67 -6.60 4.22 3.88
CA GLU A 67 -7.55 5.32 3.87
C GLU A 67 -7.10 6.42 2.88
N TRP A 68 -7.99 6.85 1.99
CA TRP A 68 -7.73 7.98 1.10
C TRP A 68 -7.98 9.30 1.83
N VAL A 69 -7.07 10.26 1.65
CA VAL A 69 -7.25 11.59 2.23
C VAL A 69 -7.32 12.63 1.12
N GLU A 70 -8.44 13.34 1.09
CA GLU A 70 -8.67 14.47 0.19
C GLU A 70 -8.18 15.76 0.87
N ASN A 71 -7.41 16.57 0.15
CA ASN A 71 -6.91 17.89 0.57
C ASN A 71 -6.01 17.96 1.83
N PRO A 72 -4.67 17.98 1.67
CA PRO A 72 -3.92 17.71 0.44
C PRO A 72 -4.00 16.22 0.07
N PHE A 73 -4.01 15.89 -1.23
CA PHE A 73 -4.09 14.49 -1.67
C PHE A 73 -3.08 13.60 -0.96
N GLY A 74 -3.56 12.47 -0.45
CA GLY A 74 -2.77 11.59 0.39
C GLY A 74 -3.43 10.24 0.61
N PHE A 75 -2.72 9.41 1.35
CA PHE A 75 -3.27 8.19 1.92
C PHE A 75 -2.65 7.93 3.28
N LYS A 76 -3.41 7.28 4.13
CA LYS A 76 -2.98 6.80 5.44
C LYS A 76 -3.07 5.30 5.44
N ILE A 77 -2.07 4.64 6.00
CA ILE A 77 -2.04 3.19 6.06
C ILE A 77 -1.74 2.76 7.48
N THR A 78 -2.49 1.75 7.93
CA THR A 78 -2.30 1.10 9.21
C THR A 78 -1.79 -0.33 8.99
N TRP A 79 -0.75 -0.68 9.71
CA TRP A 79 -0.17 -2.02 9.72
C TRP A 79 -0.25 -2.61 11.12
N THR A 80 -0.48 -3.92 11.19
CA THR A 80 -0.21 -4.69 12.41
C THR A 80 1.28 -4.97 12.56
N ASN A 81 2.02 -5.11 11.45
CA ASN A 81 3.47 -5.22 11.49
C ASN A 81 4.10 -4.61 10.24
N ILE A 82 5.24 -3.93 10.41
CA ILE A 82 6.08 -3.41 9.34
C ILE A 82 7.54 -3.58 9.74
N ASP A 83 8.27 -4.44 9.04
CA ASP A 83 9.71 -4.70 9.27
C ASP A 83 10.05 -4.89 10.77
N ASP A 84 9.24 -5.68 11.48
CA ASP A 84 9.34 -5.99 12.92
C ASP A 84 9.21 -4.79 13.88
N ALA A 85 8.85 -3.61 13.37
CA ALA A 85 8.60 -2.42 14.19
C ALA A 85 7.24 -2.45 14.91
N GLY A 86 6.41 -3.47 14.67
CA GLY A 86 5.08 -3.63 15.26
C GLY A 86 4.01 -2.74 14.61
N ASN A 87 2.88 -2.57 15.31
CA ASN A 87 1.74 -1.82 14.81
C ASN A 87 2.13 -0.36 14.53
N ALA A 88 1.84 0.11 13.32
CA ALA A 88 2.17 1.46 12.91
C ALA A 88 1.10 2.04 12.00
N THR A 89 0.86 3.33 12.14
CA THR A 89 0.05 4.10 11.21
C THR A 89 0.91 5.19 10.61
N ARG A 90 0.99 5.25 9.27
CA ARG A 90 1.76 6.30 8.56
C ARG A 90 0.86 7.00 7.56
N GLU A 91 1.00 8.32 7.51
CA GLU A 91 0.32 9.17 6.55
C GLU A 91 1.31 9.63 5.49
N TYR A 92 0.91 9.57 4.22
CA TYR A 92 1.70 10.03 3.09
C TYR A 92 0.93 11.10 2.33
N ARG A 93 1.60 12.23 2.03
CA ARG A 93 1.00 13.33 1.29
C ARG A 93 1.72 13.57 -0.01
N TYR A 94 0.93 13.86 -1.04
CA TYR A 94 1.44 14.25 -2.34
C TYR A 94 2.03 15.67 -2.27
N ASN A 95 3.30 15.81 -2.63
CA ASN A 95 4.00 17.10 -2.61
C ASN A 95 3.99 17.83 -3.97
N GLY A 96 3.26 17.29 -4.96
CA GLY A 96 3.29 17.77 -6.35
C GLY A 96 4.08 16.88 -7.31
N SER A 97 4.95 16.01 -6.78
CA SER A 97 5.76 15.06 -7.57
C SER A 97 5.64 13.61 -7.12
N THR A 98 5.61 13.36 -5.82
CA THR A 98 5.51 12.02 -5.23
C THR A 98 4.81 12.09 -3.87
N PHE A 99 4.59 10.93 -3.26
CA PHE A 99 4.06 10.81 -1.91
C PHE A 99 5.19 10.75 -0.90
N VAL A 100 5.11 11.57 0.15
CA VAL A 100 6.12 11.65 1.20
C VAL A 100 5.43 11.41 2.54
N GLN A 101 6.07 10.59 3.39
CA GLN A 101 5.59 10.35 4.74
C GLN A 101 5.55 11.65 5.54
N ARG A 102 4.41 11.95 6.18
CA ARG A 102 4.32 13.00 7.20
C ARG A 102 4.83 12.48 8.53
N LYS A 103 5.60 13.32 9.21
CA LYS A 103 6.01 13.12 10.61
C LYS A 103 4.84 13.43 11.53
#